data_AF-A0A9Q1CJ38-F1
#
_entry.id   AF-A0A9Q1CJ38-F1
#
_cell.length_a   1.000
_cell.length_b   1.000
_cell.length_c   1.000
_cell.angle_alpha   90.00
_cell.angle_beta   90.00
_cell.angle_gamma   90.00
#
_symmetry.space_group_name_H-M   'P 1'
#
loop_
_entity.id
_entity.type
_entity.pdbx_description
1 polymer ?
#
loop_
_entity_poly.entity_id
_entity_poly.type
_entity_poly.pdbx_seq_one_letter_code
_entity_poly.pdbx_strand_id
1 'polypeptide(L)' 'MGNVQSLRNKLDELAVNVRFLNAFRNISIMASTETWLMTSDPDEHVCIDGFKLVRGDRIPENVDKMRGNGLCVYTN' A
#
# COMPACT_ATOMS: atom_id res chain seq x y z
N MET A 1 -7.52 5.28 -3.67
CA MET A 1 -7.25 4.19 -4.64
C MET A 1 -7.81 2.93 -4.03
N GLY A 2 -8.63 2.14 -4.74
CA GLY A 2 -9.27 0.96 -4.17
C GLY A 2 -8.52 -0.34 -4.44
N ASN A 3 -8.24 -0.63 -5.71
CA ASN A 3 -7.48 -1.80 -6.17
C ASN A 3 -6.29 -1.31 -7.00
N VAL A 4 -5.07 -1.67 -6.61
CA VAL A 4 -3.83 -1.10 -7.17
C VAL A 4 -3.04 -2.04 -8.07
N GLN A 5 -3.36 -3.34 -8.08
CA GLN A 5 -2.73 -4.36 -8.93
C GLN A 5 -1.18 -4.27 -8.92
N SER A 6 -0.60 -4.17 -7.72
CA SER A 6 0.79 -3.79 -7.37
C SER A 6 0.90 -2.39 -6.77
N LEU A 7 1.00 -2.34 -5.44
CA LEU A 7 1.25 -1.09 -4.72
C LEU A 7 2.64 -0.52 -5.03
N ARG A 8 3.64 -1.39 -5.24
CA ARG A 8 5.02 -0.97 -5.56
C ARG A 8 5.08 -0.08 -6.79
N ASN A 9 4.28 -0.39 -7.81
CA ASN A 9 4.24 0.38 -9.05
C ASN A 9 3.53 1.73 -8.91
N LYS A 10 2.89 1.98 -7.77
CA LYS A 10 2.04 3.15 -7.51
C LYS A 10 2.51 4.01 -6.34
N LEU A 11 3.52 3.56 -5.60
CA LEU A 11 3.99 4.22 -4.39
C LEU A 11 4.55 5.62 -4.64
N ASP A 12 5.36 5.80 -5.69
CA ASP A 12 5.90 7.13 -6.03
C ASP A 12 4.79 8.13 -6.38
N GLU A 13 3.83 7.70 -7.21
CA GLU A 13 2.65 8.50 -7.57
C GLU A 13 1.84 8.86 -6.31
N LEU A 14 1.68 7.90 -5.40
CA LEU A 14 0.93 8.08 -4.16
C LEU A 14 1.63 9.04 -3.18
N ALA A 15 2.95 8.92 -3.05
CA ALA A 15 3.76 9.80 -2.21
C ALA A 15 3.72 11.24 -2.74
N VAL A 16 3.81 11.43 -4.07
CA VAL A 16 3.62 12.73 -4.72
C VAL A 16 2.23 13.29 -4.43
N ASN A 17 1.17 12.48 -4.56
CA ASN A 17 -0.19 12.90 -4.27
C ASN A 17 -0.37 13.34 -2.82
N VAL A 18 0.14 12.58 -1.84
CA VAL A 18 0.10 12.95 -0.41
C VAL A 18 0.88 14.24 -0.16
N ARG A 19 2.00 14.44 -0.85
CA ARG A 19 2.82 15.65 -0.71
C ARG A 19 2.18 16.89 -1.31
N PHE A 20 1.48 16.82 -2.44
CA PHE A 20 1.02 18.02 -3.15
C PHE A 20 -0.50 18.23 -3.15
N LEU A 21 -1.29 17.19 -2.90
CA LEU A 21 -2.75 17.27 -2.91
C LEU A 21 -3.31 17.21 -1.48
N ASN A 22 -3.90 18.31 -1.03
CA ASN A 22 -4.53 18.40 0.30
C ASN A 22 -5.60 17.31 0.52
N ALA A 23 -6.29 16.88 -0.54
CA ALA A 23 -7.29 15.82 -0.47
C ALA A 23 -6.67 14.47 -0.05
N PHE A 24 -5.43 14.19 -0.44
CA PHE A 24 -4.72 12.98 -0.03
C PHE A 24 -4.06 13.15 1.32
N ARG A 25 -3.43 14.31 1.56
CA ARG A 25 -2.76 14.61 2.82
C ARG A 25 -3.69 14.57 4.03
N ASN A 26 -4.91 15.06 3.89
CA ASN A 26 -5.87 15.19 4.99
C ASN A 26 -6.87 14.03 5.08
N ILE A 27 -6.65 12.95 4.32
CA ILE A 27 -7.52 11.78 4.41
C ILE A 27 -7.23 11.03 5.71
N SER A 28 -8.25 10.52 6.40
CA SER A 28 -8.05 9.76 7.64
C SER A 28 -7.57 8.34 7.36
N ILE A 29 -8.08 7.72 6.30
CA ILE A 29 -7.80 6.33 5.93
C ILE A 29 -7.63 6.24 4.42
N MET A 30 -6.57 5.55 4.00
CA MET A 30 -6.35 5.18 2.61
C MET A 30 -6.10 3.67 2.53
N ALA A 31 -7.05 2.93 1.97
CA ALA A 31 -6.98 1.48 1.86
C ALA A 31 -6.82 1.04 0.41
N SER A 32 -5.85 0.18 0.13
CA SER A 32 -5.55 -0.38 -1.19
C SER A 32 -5.56 -1.91 -1.13
N THR A 33 -6.27 -2.55 -2.07
CA THR A 33 -6.29 -3.99 -2.28
C THR A 33 -5.44 -4.39 -3.49
N GLU A 34 -5.12 -5.68 -3.61
CA GLU A 34 -4.24 -6.18 -4.67
C GLU A 34 -2.86 -5.50 -4.61
N THR A 35 -2.32 -5.34 -3.40
CA THR A 35 -1.02 -4.66 -3.18
C THR A 35 0.15 -5.49 -3.67
N TRP A 36 -0.02 -6.82 -3.69
CA TRP A 36 0.99 -7.82 -4.06
C TRP A 36 2.29 -7.71 -3.26
N LEU A 37 2.22 -7.15 -2.05
CA LEU A 37 3.32 -7.11 -1.10
C LEU A 37 3.52 -8.48 -0.44
N MET A 38 4.76 -8.75 -0.04
CA MET A 38 5.18 -9.93 0.69
C MET A 38 5.73 -9.52 2.04
N THR A 39 5.70 -10.43 3.02
CA THR A 39 6.28 -10.19 4.36
C THR A 39 7.78 -9.86 4.30
N SER A 40 8.48 -10.25 3.22
CA SER A 40 9.89 -9.92 2.98
C SER A 40 10.12 -8.48 2.52
N ASP A 41 9.07 -7.76 2.10
CA ASP A 41 9.19 -6.36 1.72
C ASP A 41 9.41 -5.51 2.97
N PRO A 42 10.44 -4.65 3.01
CA PRO A 42 10.63 -3.73 4.13
C PRO A 42 9.52 -2.68 4.21
N ASP A 43 9.08 -2.34 5.43
CA ASP A 43 8.07 -1.29 5.65
C ASP A 43 8.57 0.08 5.14
N GLU A 44 9.88 0.34 5.21
CA GLU A 44 10.52 1.58 4.76
C GLU A 44 10.33 1.85 3.26
N HIS A 45 10.12 0.80 2.46
CA HIS A 45 9.89 0.94 1.02
C HIS A 45 8.42 1.20 0.67
N VAL A 46 7.51 1.04 1.64
CA VAL A 46 6.07 1.16 1.43
C VAL A 46 5.42 2.15 2.39
N CYS A 47 6.19 2.79 3.28
CA CYS A 47 5.69 3.83 4.15
C CYS A 47 5.45 5.15 3.39
N ILE A 48 4.51 5.94 3.88
CA ILE A 48 4.19 7.27 3.34
C ILE A 48 4.28 8.27 4.49
N ASP A 49 4.99 9.37 4.26
CA ASP A 49 5.15 10.43 5.26
C ASP A 49 3.81 10.94 5.79
N GLY A 50 3.70 11.00 7.11
CA GLY A 50 2.48 11.46 7.79
C GLY A 50 1.39 10.40 7.94
N PHE A 51 1.66 9.14 7.58
CA PHE A 51 0.73 8.04 7.78
C PHE A 51 1.38 6.85 8.49
N LYS A 52 0.60 6.17 9.32
CA LYS A 52 0.94 4.84 9.87
C LYS A 52 0.50 3.76 8.89
N LEU A 53 1.34 2.77 8.71
CA LEU A 53 1.13 1.63 7.81
C LEU A 53 0.56 0.44 8.56
N VAL A 54 -0.52 -0.14 8.05
CA VAL A 54 -1.05 -1.45 8.45
C VAL A 54 -1.24 -2.28 7.19
N ARG A 55 -0.60 -3.45 7.09
CA ARG A 55 -0.70 -4.30 5.90
C ARG A 55 -0.94 -5.77 6.23
N GLY A 56 -1.69 -6.42 5.35
CA GLY A 56 -1.86 -7.86 5.28
C GLY A 56 -1.19 -8.36 4.02
N ASP A 57 0.02 -8.87 4.17
CA ASP A 57 0.85 -9.30 3.05
C ASP A 57 0.52 -10.71 2.59
N ARG A 58 1.04 -11.06 1.42
CA ARG A 58 0.98 -12.41 0.91
C ARG A 58 1.89 -13.35 1.70
N ILE A 59 1.34 -14.51 2.04
CA ILE A 59 2.07 -15.67 2.56
C ILE A 59 2.25 -16.65 1.39
N PRO A 60 3.46 -16.80 0.83
CA PRO A 60 3.71 -17.65 -0.34
C PRO A 60 3.19 -19.09 -0.18
N GLU A 61 3.27 -19.62 1.03
CA GLU A 61 2.90 -21.00 1.39
C GLU A 61 1.39 -21.25 1.29
N ASN A 62 0.57 -20.19 1.34
CA ASN A 62 -0.89 -20.29 1.36
C ASN A 62 -1.56 -19.90 0.03
N VAL A 63 -0.77 -19.65 -1.03
CA VAL A 63 -1.30 -19.05 -2.27
C VAL A 63 -0.74 -19.74 -3.52
N ASP A 64 -1.60 -20.48 -4.22
CA ASP A 64 -1.32 -21.15 -5.50
C ASP A 64 -1.20 -20.21 -6.72
N LYS A 65 -1.27 -18.89 -6.51
CA LYS A 65 -1.25 -17.89 -7.59
C LYS A 65 0.08 -17.16 -7.63
N MET A 66 0.67 -16.95 -8.81
CA MET A 66 1.91 -16.17 -8.91
C MET A 66 1.73 -14.68 -8.58
N ARG A 67 0.54 -14.11 -8.77
CA ARG A 67 0.18 -12.70 -8.51
C ARG A 67 -1.21 -12.62 -7.89
N GLY A 68 -1.51 -11.55 -7.16
CA GLY A 68 -2.81 -11.36 -6.51
C GLY A 68 -2.72 -11.13 -5.01
N ASN A 69 -3.83 -10.68 -4.42
CA ASN A 69 -4.05 -10.49 -2.98
C ASN A 69 -3.26 -9.33 -2.35
N GLY A 70 -3.39 -9.20 -1.03
CA GLY A 70 -2.74 -8.19 -0.24
C GLY A 70 -3.64 -6.98 0.02
N LEU A 71 -3.51 -6.45 1.23
CA LEU A 71 -4.21 -5.26 1.70
C LEU A 71 -3.20 -4.33 2.36
N CYS A 72 -3.29 -3.04 2.08
CA CYS A 72 -2.51 -2.02 2.76
C CYS A 72 -3.46 -0.88 3.17
N VAL A 73 -3.34 -0.43 4.40
CA VAL A 73 -4.12 0.66 4.98
C VAL A 73 -3.15 1.67 5.58
N TYR A 74 -3.26 2.90 5.12
CA TYR A 74 -2.57 4.05 5.70
C TYR A 74 -3.56 4.81 6.58
N THR A 75 -3.16 5.13 7.81
CA THR A 75 -3.96 5.93 8.75
C THR A 75 -3.19 7.18 9.18
N ASN A 76 -3.83 8.34 9.12
CA ASN A 76 -3.26 9.61 9.57
C ASN A 76 -3.16 9.65 11.11
#